data_AF-A0A1G0KXT9-F1
#
_entry.id   AF-A0A1G0KXT9-F1
#
_cell.length_a   1.000
_cell.length_b   1.000
_cell.length_c   1.000
_cell.angle_alpha   90.00
_cell.angle_beta   90.00
_cell.angle_gamma   90.00
#
_symmetry.space_group_name_H-M   'P 1'
#
loop_
_entity.id
_entity.type
_entity.pdbx_description
1 polymer ?
#
loop_
_entity_poly.entity_id
_entity_poly.type
_entity_poly.pdbx_seq_one_letter_code
_entity_poly.pdbx_strand_id
1 'polypeptide(L)'
;MTRNWPGQCQHDSGQQIGGFFDSIHRLRRLASADFYGAWWFVTMPEQKQYEISPLKLWSPLQRQLAACGLIKGSPQQWIGTIRNLQKKGVSAVEIEWSDVMRMLGDVPESERVFHELVALAASLSGESPPTLAEPLPSVVHVSDLLAFLETESPCELVLQRHVSNEYVPQVRYEKQQRPAKLPPAVVVHGRREVKLLHYRDRTFGICILLHLEVDTGLFGRHRYWSLSVPRGERKLATHPVGRQFASSQEALAYGRALVGCMARRLSQEGFVGQTKALNHFMRYSLPGGDSYTEWLITAPNLSGKYWGEHFDLPNIVAHVRTSERNSLEGSRLLVMEEIQSDWNQALRAAKQELQLLRPDEGEGVIEWDDDVDLPPDNPYLNHWLDAALRMMLLAAHRGFSGISWLPGKLHAERFPWAKAEGLATFYDRIVPSAIEKLAKSWGAQVGTAEISTLSRCYRVQKVQNRSAWRVLNRRTGMAAGGEFDTIDAADNFCQSLEFPVLEIVGALHLTHAMRADILTTGLPCLGAIGKRAVAVPPALTSHSVQCVSS
;
A
#
# COMPACT_ATOMS: atom_id res chain seq x y z
N MET A 1 -46.59 13.11 56.62
CA MET A 1 -46.08 11.81 57.12
C MET A 1 -45.99 10.89 55.90
N THR A 2 -45.12 11.08 54.90
CA THR A 2 -43.63 11.11 54.85
C THR A 2 -42.93 9.83 55.33
N ARG A 3 -42.12 9.27 54.40
CA ARG A 3 -40.96 8.33 54.54
C ARG A 3 -41.30 6.82 54.60
N ASN A 4 -40.70 5.87 53.85
CA ASN A 4 -39.36 5.65 53.22
C ASN A 4 -39.48 4.76 51.94
N TRP A 5 -38.89 5.05 50.75
CA TRP A 5 -37.55 4.72 50.15
C TRP A 5 -37.17 3.21 50.00
N PRO A 6 -36.34 2.75 49.01
CA PRO A 6 -36.01 3.15 47.61
C PRO A 6 -36.30 1.99 46.59
N GLY A 7 -36.33 2.10 45.26
CA GLY A 7 -35.41 2.72 44.30
C GLY A 7 -34.92 1.65 43.31
N GLN A 8 -35.71 1.37 42.26
CA GLN A 8 -35.34 0.52 41.12
C GLN A 8 -35.51 1.39 39.85
N CYS A 9 -34.39 1.84 39.28
CA CYS A 9 -34.39 2.46 37.96
C CYS A 9 -34.29 1.35 36.92
N GLN A 10 -35.35 1.26 36.10
CA GLN A 10 -35.41 0.46 34.89
C GLN A 10 -34.62 1.13 33.76
N HIS A 11 -34.11 0.26 32.90
CA HIS A 11 -33.46 0.48 31.61
C HIS A 11 -33.95 1.70 30.81
N ASP A 12 -33.01 2.61 30.52
CA ASP A 12 -33.03 3.46 29.33
C ASP A 12 -31.96 2.95 28.35
N SER A 13 -32.43 2.32 27.28
CA SER A 13 -31.68 1.98 26.08
C SER A 13 -31.89 3.08 25.06
N GLY A 14 -31.02 4.09 25.07
CA GLY A 14 -31.13 5.22 24.15
C GLY A 14 -30.15 6.34 24.46
N GLN A 15 -28.84 6.08 24.30
CA GLN A 15 -27.78 7.08 24.09
C GLN A 15 -26.42 6.39 24.24
N GLN A 16 -25.71 6.18 23.14
CA GLN A 16 -24.24 6.18 23.04
C GLN A 16 -23.82 5.84 21.61
N ILE A 17 -24.18 6.72 20.66
CA ILE A 17 -23.52 6.82 19.36
C ILE A 17 -23.32 8.33 19.16
N GLY A 18 -22.10 8.80 19.36
CA GLY A 18 -21.79 10.24 19.38
C GLY A 18 -20.86 10.61 20.53
N GLY A 19 -19.64 10.05 20.52
CA GLY A 19 -18.69 10.27 21.61
C GLY A 19 -17.33 9.66 21.37
N PHE A 20 -16.77 9.84 20.17
CA PHE A 20 -15.32 9.62 19.98
C PHE A 20 -14.73 10.38 18.77
N PHE A 21 -15.54 10.69 17.74
CA PHE A 21 -15.08 11.48 16.58
C PHE A 21 -15.07 13.00 16.79
N ASP A 22 -15.72 13.49 17.86
CA ASP A 22 -15.77 14.91 18.22
C ASP A 22 -14.45 15.46 18.82
N SER A 23 -13.50 14.57 19.15
CA SER A 23 -12.22 14.95 19.76
C SER A 23 -11.08 15.15 18.74
N ILE A 24 -11.20 14.62 17.52
CA ILE A 24 -10.12 14.68 16.51
C ILE A 24 -10.28 15.87 15.56
N HIS A 25 -11.52 16.28 15.24
CA HIS A 25 -11.76 17.51 14.46
C HIS A 25 -11.47 18.80 15.25
N ARG A 26 -11.53 18.76 16.59
CA ARG A 26 -11.21 19.91 17.46
C ARG A 26 -9.71 20.07 17.76
N LEU A 27 -8.89 19.02 17.53
CA LEU A 27 -7.44 19.06 17.78
C LEU A 27 -6.60 19.50 16.57
N ARG A 28 -7.19 19.61 15.37
CA ARG A 28 -6.48 20.12 14.17
C ARG A 28 -6.58 21.65 13.98
N ARG A 29 -7.35 22.35 14.82
CA ARG A 29 -7.59 23.81 14.75
C ARG A 29 -6.95 24.65 15.87
N LEU A 30 -6.13 24.07 16.76
CA LEU A 30 -5.46 24.80 17.86
C LEU A 30 -3.94 24.55 17.98
N ALA A 31 -3.29 24.03 16.93
CA ALA A 31 -1.83 23.89 16.89
C ALA A 31 -1.20 24.91 15.92
N SER A 32 -1.48 26.20 16.14
CA SER A 32 -0.80 27.31 15.46
C SER A 32 -0.56 28.46 16.44
N ALA A 33 0.28 28.23 17.45
CA ALA A 33 1.07 29.27 18.11
C ALA A 33 2.00 28.62 19.15
N ASP A 34 3.27 29.04 19.11
CA ASP A 34 4.24 29.03 20.21
C ASP A 34 4.78 27.70 20.73
N PHE A 35 5.82 27.21 20.06
CA PHE A 35 7.04 26.71 20.73
C PHE A 35 8.24 26.81 19.76
N TYR A 36 8.75 28.03 19.55
CA TYR A 36 10.03 28.26 18.87
C TYR A 36 11.14 28.38 19.92
N GLY A 37 12.06 27.41 19.92
CA GLY A 37 13.21 27.41 20.82
C GLY A 37 14.23 26.34 20.45
N ALA A 38 15.00 26.60 19.39
CA ALA A 38 16.28 25.99 19.01
C ALA A 38 16.30 24.47 18.75
N TRP A 39 16.40 24.07 17.48
CA TRP A 39 17.25 23.01 16.90
C TRP A 39 16.83 22.85 15.42
N TRP A 40 17.12 23.86 14.59
CA TRP A 40 16.92 23.79 13.14
C TRP A 40 18.07 23.02 12.49
N PHE A 41 17.97 21.69 12.44
CA PHE A 41 18.37 20.99 11.22
C PHE A 41 17.09 20.83 10.42
N VAL A 42 16.96 21.60 9.35
CA VAL A 42 15.96 21.35 8.32
C VAL A 42 16.22 19.95 7.77
N THR A 43 15.52 18.95 8.30
CA THR A 43 15.27 17.73 7.56
C THR A 43 14.49 18.17 6.33
N MET A 44 15.17 18.17 5.17
CA MET A 44 14.46 18.20 3.90
C MET A 44 13.35 17.13 3.96
N PRO A 45 12.11 17.45 3.58
CA PRO A 45 11.07 16.42 3.48
C PRO A 45 11.61 15.34 2.53
N GLU A 46 11.65 14.09 3.00
CA GLU A 46 11.90 12.93 2.14
C GLU A 46 10.97 13.06 0.93
N GLN A 47 11.53 13.23 -0.26
CA GLN A 47 10.76 13.10 -1.49
C GLN A 47 10.33 11.64 -1.58
N LYS A 48 9.09 11.36 -1.17
CA LYS A 48 8.47 10.04 -1.27
C LYS A 48 8.56 9.57 -2.72
N GLN A 49 9.26 8.46 -2.92
CA GLN A 49 9.47 7.91 -4.25
C GLN A 49 8.49 6.77 -4.47
N TYR A 50 7.74 6.82 -5.57
CA TYR A 50 6.86 5.75 -5.99
C TYR A 50 7.43 5.08 -7.23
N GLU A 51 7.46 3.74 -7.22
CA GLU A 51 7.83 2.95 -8.38
C GLU A 51 6.57 2.52 -9.12
N ILE A 52 6.46 2.92 -10.38
CA ILE A 52 5.35 2.53 -11.26
C ILE A 52 5.62 1.16 -11.86
N SER A 53 4.65 0.27 -11.75
CA SER A 53 4.67 -1.03 -12.43
C SER A 53 4.13 -0.90 -13.85
N PRO A 54 4.92 -1.24 -14.89
CA PRO A 54 4.46 -1.12 -16.27
C PRO A 54 3.44 -2.22 -16.57
N LEU A 55 2.16 -1.89 -16.52
CA LEU A 55 1.08 -2.84 -16.78
C LEU A 55 0.45 -2.58 -18.15
N LYS A 56 0.15 -3.66 -18.87
CA LYS A 56 -0.48 -3.60 -20.19
C LYS A 56 -1.99 -3.45 -20.06
N LEU A 57 -2.43 -2.31 -19.57
CA LEU A 57 -3.83 -1.90 -19.60
C LEU A 57 -4.16 -1.22 -20.94
N TRP A 58 -5.42 -1.27 -21.34
CA TRP A 58 -5.91 -0.59 -22.54
C TRP A 58 -7.35 -0.13 -22.37
N SER A 59 -7.73 0.95 -23.05
CA SER A 59 -9.10 1.46 -23.08
C SER A 59 -9.95 0.73 -24.13
N PRO A 60 -11.05 0.07 -23.74
CA PRO A 60 -12.07 -0.41 -24.68
C PRO A 60 -12.59 0.67 -25.61
N LEU A 61 -12.83 1.90 -25.11
CA LEU A 61 -13.31 3.01 -25.90
C LEU A 61 -12.35 3.35 -27.05
N GLN A 62 -11.07 3.57 -26.74
CA GLN A 62 -10.03 3.85 -27.74
C GLN A 62 -9.94 2.73 -28.79
N ARG A 63 -9.92 1.46 -28.36
CA ARG A 63 -9.84 0.33 -29.30
C ARG A 63 -11.06 0.25 -30.22
N GLN A 64 -12.27 0.48 -29.69
CA GLN A 64 -13.49 0.43 -30.49
C GLN A 64 -13.62 1.63 -31.43
N LEU A 65 -13.11 2.81 -31.04
CA LEU A 65 -13.02 3.97 -31.91
C LEU A 65 -12.00 3.75 -33.03
N ALA A 66 -10.81 3.23 -32.72
CA ALA A 66 -9.79 2.92 -33.72
C ALA A 66 -10.24 1.83 -34.71
N ALA A 67 -11.05 0.87 -34.27
CA ALA A 67 -11.66 -0.15 -35.11
C ALA A 67 -12.95 0.32 -35.81
N CYS A 68 -13.40 1.55 -35.56
CA CYS A 68 -14.60 2.08 -36.17
C CYS A 68 -14.32 2.43 -37.64
N GLY A 69 -15.26 2.08 -38.54
CA GLY A 69 -15.16 2.44 -39.95
C GLY A 69 -15.43 3.92 -40.24
N LEU A 70 -15.86 4.70 -39.24
CA LEU A 70 -16.12 6.14 -39.37
C LEU A 70 -14.82 6.93 -39.20
N ILE A 71 -14.37 7.59 -40.27
CA ILE A 71 -13.12 8.37 -40.26
C ILE A 71 -13.35 9.83 -39.83
N LYS A 72 -14.50 10.40 -40.20
CA LYS A 72 -14.93 11.76 -39.87
C LYS A 72 -16.45 11.84 -39.75
N GLY A 73 -16.96 12.73 -38.92
CA GLY A 73 -18.39 12.94 -38.73
C GLY A 73 -18.68 14.22 -37.98
N SER A 74 -19.96 14.62 -37.95
CA SER A 74 -20.38 15.72 -37.08
C SER A 74 -20.33 15.31 -35.60
N PRO A 75 -20.27 16.28 -34.65
CA PRO A 75 -20.30 15.95 -33.24
C PRO A 75 -21.50 15.08 -32.82
N GLN A 76 -22.69 15.34 -33.38
CA GLN A 76 -23.89 14.52 -33.09
C GLN A 76 -23.77 13.09 -33.64
N GLN A 77 -23.15 12.90 -34.80
CA GLN A 77 -22.88 11.56 -35.35
C GLN A 77 -21.91 10.79 -34.46
N TRP A 78 -20.89 11.46 -33.92
CA TRP A 78 -19.95 10.85 -32.97
C TRP A 78 -20.60 10.49 -31.64
N ILE A 79 -21.43 11.37 -31.07
CA ILE A 79 -22.22 11.10 -29.86
C ILE A 79 -23.06 9.82 -30.04
N GLY A 80 -23.78 9.71 -31.15
CA GLY A 80 -24.57 8.51 -31.46
C GLY A 80 -23.70 7.26 -31.63
N THR A 81 -22.53 7.40 -32.26
CA THR A 81 -21.58 6.30 -32.44
C THR A 81 -21.01 5.81 -31.12
N ILE A 82 -20.54 6.72 -30.25
CA ILE A 82 -19.94 6.41 -28.94
C ILE A 82 -20.97 5.76 -28.02
N ARG A 83 -22.20 6.28 -27.96
CA ARG A 83 -23.30 5.63 -27.19
C ARG A 83 -23.57 4.21 -27.68
N ASN A 84 -23.51 3.96 -28.99
CA ASN A 84 -23.67 2.61 -29.54
C ASN A 84 -22.49 1.67 -29.21
N LEU A 85 -21.30 2.18 -28.87
CA LEU A 85 -20.17 1.35 -28.45
C LEU A 85 -20.40 0.64 -27.11
N GLN A 86 -21.36 1.10 -26.30
CA GLN A 86 -21.78 0.36 -25.09
C GLN A 86 -22.26 -1.05 -25.43
N LYS A 87 -22.96 -1.22 -26.56
CA LYS A 87 -23.39 -2.53 -27.08
C LYS A 87 -22.21 -3.41 -27.52
N LYS A 88 -21.04 -2.81 -27.76
CA LYS A 88 -19.78 -3.48 -28.11
C LYS A 88 -18.84 -3.68 -26.92
N GLY A 89 -19.32 -3.48 -25.70
CA GLY A 89 -18.58 -3.78 -24.46
C GLY A 89 -17.81 -2.62 -23.84
N VAL A 90 -17.94 -1.40 -24.37
CA VAL A 90 -17.41 -0.19 -23.71
C VAL A 90 -18.29 0.13 -22.49
N SER A 91 -17.67 0.43 -21.35
CA SER A 91 -18.42 0.76 -20.14
C SER A 91 -19.05 2.14 -20.24
N ALA A 92 -20.25 2.32 -19.67
CA ALA A 92 -20.85 3.65 -19.53
C ALA A 92 -19.94 4.60 -18.73
N VAL A 93 -19.32 4.06 -17.67
CA VAL A 93 -18.35 4.79 -16.82
C VAL A 93 -17.14 5.27 -17.63
N GLU A 94 -16.64 4.45 -18.55
CA GLU A 94 -15.48 4.85 -19.37
C GLU A 94 -15.84 5.99 -20.32
N ILE A 95 -17.06 5.99 -20.87
CA ILE A 95 -17.54 7.08 -21.74
C ILE A 95 -17.72 8.36 -20.94
N GLU A 96 -18.40 8.28 -19.79
CA GLU A 96 -18.66 9.41 -18.90
C GLU A 96 -17.36 10.08 -18.47
N TRP A 97 -16.44 9.30 -17.89
CA TRP A 97 -15.20 9.82 -17.31
C TRP A 97 -14.07 9.98 -18.33
N SER A 98 -14.29 9.67 -19.60
CA SER A 98 -13.34 10.05 -20.65
C SER A 98 -13.44 11.52 -21.04
N ASP A 99 -14.49 12.24 -20.60
CA ASP A 99 -14.81 13.61 -21.02
C ASP A 99 -15.03 13.80 -22.54
N VAL A 100 -15.04 12.70 -23.32
CA VAL A 100 -15.19 12.76 -24.78
C VAL A 100 -16.56 13.30 -25.20
N MET A 101 -17.59 13.07 -24.38
CA MET A 101 -18.95 13.56 -24.64
C MET A 101 -19.01 15.09 -24.47
N ARG A 102 -18.33 15.61 -23.45
CA ARG A 102 -18.17 17.05 -23.20
C ARG A 102 -17.39 17.73 -24.33
N MET A 103 -16.31 17.11 -24.79
CA MET A 103 -15.55 17.56 -25.97
C MET A 103 -16.45 17.68 -27.23
N LEU A 104 -17.45 16.81 -27.37
CA LEU A 104 -18.39 16.81 -28.49
C LEU A 104 -19.61 17.74 -28.27
N GLY A 105 -19.67 18.49 -27.16
CA GLY A 105 -20.78 19.39 -26.83
C GLY A 105 -21.99 18.73 -26.14
N ASP A 106 -21.88 17.46 -25.75
CA ASP A 106 -22.91 16.76 -24.98
C ASP A 106 -22.72 17.04 -23.50
N VAL A 107 -23.11 18.25 -23.09
CA VAL A 107 -23.09 18.71 -21.70
C VAL A 107 -24.35 18.26 -20.97
N PRO A 108 -24.28 17.82 -19.69
CA PRO A 108 -25.45 17.45 -18.88
C PRO A 108 -26.52 18.55 -18.85
N GLU A 109 -27.79 18.15 -18.77
CA GLU A 109 -28.94 19.07 -18.78
C GLU A 109 -28.89 20.07 -17.62
N SER A 110 -28.42 19.65 -16.44
CA SER A 110 -28.24 20.52 -15.27
C SER A 110 -27.24 21.66 -15.52
N GLU A 111 -26.16 21.38 -16.23
CA GLU A 111 -25.12 22.37 -16.56
C GLU A 111 -25.59 23.28 -17.70
N ARG A 112 -26.37 22.76 -18.66
CA ARG A 112 -27.07 23.60 -19.66
C ARG A 112 -28.02 24.59 -18.99
N VAL A 113 -28.85 24.12 -18.07
CA VAL A 113 -29.78 24.97 -17.30
C VAL A 113 -29.02 25.99 -16.46
N PHE A 114 -27.93 25.58 -15.81
CA PHE A 114 -27.07 26.51 -15.07
C PHE A 114 -26.49 27.60 -15.99
N HIS A 115 -25.96 27.23 -17.16
CA HIS A 115 -25.45 28.20 -18.13
C HIS A 115 -26.54 29.12 -18.69
N GLU A 116 -27.75 28.61 -18.92
CA GLU A 116 -28.91 29.43 -19.32
C GLU A 116 -29.29 30.43 -18.22
N LEU A 117 -29.30 30.00 -16.96
CA LEU A 117 -29.55 30.87 -15.82
C LEU A 117 -28.46 31.94 -15.64
N VAL A 118 -27.19 31.57 -15.82
CA VAL A 118 -26.05 32.50 -15.78
C VAL A 118 -26.12 33.49 -16.94
N ALA A 119 -26.47 33.04 -18.14
CA ALA A 119 -26.65 33.90 -19.30
C ALA A 119 -27.84 34.86 -19.12
N LEU A 120 -28.94 34.37 -18.55
CA LEU A 120 -30.11 35.18 -18.18
C LEU A 120 -29.73 36.22 -17.12
N ALA A 121 -28.99 35.82 -16.09
CA ALA A 121 -28.51 36.72 -15.05
C ALA A 121 -27.62 37.82 -15.62
N ALA A 122 -26.64 37.48 -16.47
CA ALA A 122 -25.78 38.42 -17.16
C ALA A 122 -26.57 39.40 -18.05
N SER A 123 -27.59 38.89 -18.77
CA SER A 123 -28.49 39.72 -19.57
C SER A 123 -29.33 40.69 -18.74
N LEU A 124 -29.67 40.33 -17.49
CA LEU A 124 -30.43 41.19 -16.57
C LEU A 124 -29.54 42.24 -15.89
N SER A 125 -28.26 41.94 -15.66
CA SER A 125 -27.28 42.88 -15.10
C SER A 125 -26.61 43.77 -16.15
N GLY A 126 -26.92 43.59 -17.44
CA GLY A 126 -26.32 44.38 -18.55
C GLY A 126 -24.86 44.02 -18.82
N GLU A 127 -24.39 42.91 -18.27
CA GLU A 127 -23.06 42.36 -18.51
C GLU A 127 -23.09 41.51 -19.79
N SER A 128 -21.99 41.52 -20.55
CA SER A 128 -21.87 40.61 -21.69
C SER A 128 -21.82 39.17 -21.15
N PRO A 129 -22.62 38.23 -21.69
CA PRO A 129 -22.56 36.85 -21.24
C PRO A 129 -21.12 36.33 -21.40
N PRO A 130 -20.63 35.52 -20.44
CA PRO A 130 -19.31 34.91 -20.57
C PRO A 130 -19.25 34.17 -21.91
N THR A 131 -18.18 34.39 -22.68
CA THR A 131 -18.00 33.77 -23.99
C THR A 131 -17.94 32.25 -23.81
N LEU A 132 -19.07 31.59 -24.01
CA LEU A 132 -19.17 30.13 -23.98
C LEU A 132 -18.29 29.59 -25.10
N ALA A 133 -17.39 28.68 -24.71
CA ALA A 133 -16.50 27.80 -25.50
C ALA A 133 -16.40 28.02 -27.02
N GLU A 134 -15.16 27.94 -27.54
CA GLU A 134 -14.88 27.95 -28.98
C GLU A 134 -15.91 27.15 -29.79
N PRO A 135 -16.40 27.68 -30.92
CA PRO A 135 -17.42 27.02 -31.72
C PRO A 135 -16.96 25.61 -32.08
N LEU A 136 -17.75 24.60 -31.71
CA LEU A 136 -17.44 23.20 -31.99
C LEU A 136 -17.14 23.03 -33.48
N PRO A 137 -16.08 22.30 -33.83
CA PRO A 137 -15.75 22.04 -35.22
C PRO A 137 -16.92 21.34 -35.91
N SER A 138 -17.25 21.80 -37.12
CA SER A 138 -18.34 21.22 -37.92
C SER A 138 -18.08 19.76 -38.32
N VAL A 139 -16.81 19.35 -38.32
CA VAL A 139 -16.35 17.99 -38.60
C VAL A 139 -15.26 17.62 -37.60
N VAL A 140 -15.40 16.47 -36.95
CA VAL A 140 -14.40 15.89 -36.05
C VAL A 140 -13.84 14.62 -36.69
N HIS A 141 -12.52 14.48 -36.73
CA HIS A 141 -11.87 13.25 -37.20
C HIS A 141 -11.67 12.26 -36.05
N VAL A 142 -11.65 10.97 -36.37
CA VAL A 142 -11.36 9.92 -35.37
C VAL A 142 -9.97 10.08 -34.74
N SER A 143 -9.00 10.61 -35.49
CA SER A 143 -7.66 10.94 -34.98
C SER A 143 -7.71 11.95 -33.85
N ASP A 144 -8.61 12.92 -33.93
CA ASP A 144 -8.74 13.99 -32.93
C ASP A 144 -9.31 13.43 -31.63
N LEU A 145 -10.30 12.52 -31.75
CA LEU A 145 -10.85 11.79 -30.60
C LEU A 145 -9.81 10.89 -29.94
N LEU A 146 -9.02 10.17 -30.74
CA LEU A 146 -7.97 9.29 -30.21
C LEU A 146 -6.87 10.10 -29.53
N ALA A 147 -6.42 11.19 -30.14
CA ALA A 147 -5.42 12.10 -29.55
C ALA A 147 -5.91 12.72 -28.24
N PHE A 148 -7.18 13.11 -28.18
CA PHE A 148 -7.82 13.58 -26.96
C PHE A 148 -7.80 12.51 -25.86
N LEU A 149 -8.16 11.27 -26.20
CA LEU A 149 -8.18 10.16 -25.25
C LEU A 149 -6.78 9.70 -24.81
N GLU A 150 -5.74 9.94 -25.61
CA GLU A 150 -4.34 9.58 -25.29
C GLU A 150 -3.68 10.58 -24.32
N THR A 151 -4.17 11.81 -24.27
CA THR A 151 -3.59 12.88 -23.45
C THR A 151 -4.25 12.89 -22.07
N GLU A 152 -3.51 12.49 -21.02
CA GLU A 152 -3.96 12.53 -19.62
C GLU A 152 -5.37 11.93 -19.40
N SER A 153 -5.61 10.72 -19.94
CA SER A 153 -6.91 10.06 -19.84
C SER A 153 -7.37 9.97 -18.37
N PRO A 154 -8.55 10.49 -18.00
CA PRO A 154 -9.04 10.37 -16.61
C PRO A 154 -9.35 8.91 -16.22
N CYS A 155 -9.51 8.03 -17.20
CA CYS A 155 -9.67 6.59 -17.01
C CYS A 155 -8.35 5.81 -16.90
N GLU A 156 -7.20 6.49 -16.89
CA GLU A 156 -5.90 5.86 -16.69
C GLU A 156 -5.75 5.34 -15.25
N LEU A 157 -5.29 4.09 -15.12
CA LEU A 157 -4.95 3.49 -13.83
C LEU A 157 -3.47 3.15 -13.78
N VAL A 158 -2.82 3.60 -12.71
CA VAL A 158 -1.40 3.36 -12.44
C VAL A 158 -1.29 2.42 -11.25
N LEU A 159 -0.54 1.32 -11.42
CA LEU A 159 -0.12 0.49 -10.30
C LEU A 159 1.24 0.98 -9.82
N GLN A 160 1.34 1.35 -8.55
CA GLN A 160 2.60 1.80 -7.98
C GLN A 160 2.80 1.29 -6.56
N ARG A 161 4.05 1.31 -6.09
CA ARG A 161 4.40 0.97 -4.72
C ARG A 161 5.33 2.03 -4.14
N HIS A 162 5.22 2.27 -2.84
CA HIS A 162 6.12 3.18 -2.15
C HIS A 162 7.50 2.55 -2.02
N VAL A 163 8.54 3.26 -2.43
CA VAL A 163 9.91 2.77 -2.42
C VAL A 163 10.87 3.81 -1.84
N SER A 164 12.00 3.31 -1.38
CA SER A 164 13.18 4.13 -1.09
C SER A 164 14.36 3.55 -1.84
N ASN A 165 15.05 4.42 -2.57
CA ASN A 165 16.37 4.15 -3.11
C ASN A 165 17.46 4.70 -2.18
N GLU A 166 17.13 5.03 -0.92
CA GLU A 166 18.11 5.48 0.05
C GLU A 166 19.15 4.39 0.26
N TYR A 167 20.42 4.77 0.10
CA TYR A 167 21.51 3.87 0.43
C TYR A 167 21.63 3.73 1.95
N VAL A 168 21.04 2.66 2.50
CA VAL A 168 21.16 2.30 3.92
C VAL A 168 22.20 1.17 4.10
N PRO A 169 23.48 1.50 4.32
CA PRO A 169 24.52 0.52 4.56
C PRO A 169 24.32 -0.23 5.89
N GLN A 170 24.44 -1.55 5.86
CA GLN A 170 24.42 -2.38 7.07
C GLN A 170 25.85 -2.66 7.58
N VAL A 171 26.14 -2.21 8.80
CA VAL A 171 27.38 -2.54 9.51
C VAL A 171 27.13 -3.75 10.41
N ARG A 172 27.85 -4.85 10.16
CA ARG A 172 27.73 -6.10 10.92
C ARG A 172 29.06 -6.40 11.61
N TYR A 173 29.08 -6.19 12.92
CA TYR A 173 30.25 -6.47 13.73
C TYR A 173 30.31 -7.95 14.13
N GLU A 174 31.36 -8.63 13.71
CA GLU A 174 31.71 -9.97 14.17
C GLU A 174 32.63 -9.88 15.38
N LYS A 175 32.22 -10.47 16.50
CA LYS A 175 33.07 -10.60 17.69
C LYS A 175 34.23 -11.54 17.38
N GLN A 176 35.45 -11.08 17.64
CA GLN A 176 36.65 -11.86 17.37
C GLN A 176 37.00 -12.72 18.59
N GLN A 177 37.51 -13.93 18.34
CA GLN A 177 38.02 -14.77 19.40
C GLN A 177 39.28 -14.16 19.99
N ARG A 178 39.41 -14.27 21.32
CA ARG A 178 40.61 -13.80 22.01
C ARG A 178 41.80 -14.67 21.58
N PRO A 179 42.93 -14.08 21.16
CA PRO A 179 44.08 -14.86 20.74
C PRO A 179 44.67 -15.64 21.92
N ALA A 180 45.13 -16.87 21.67
CA ALA A 180 45.73 -17.74 22.68
C ALA A 180 47.04 -17.18 23.25
N LYS A 181 47.78 -16.42 22.45
CA LYS A 181 48.95 -15.65 22.88
C LYS A 181 48.65 -14.16 22.74
N LEU A 182 48.93 -13.39 23.79
CA LEU A 182 48.75 -11.95 23.76
C LEU A 182 49.74 -11.32 22.75
N PRO A 183 49.29 -10.33 21.96
CA PRO A 183 50.18 -9.59 21.08
C PRO A 183 51.22 -8.79 21.87
N PRO A 184 52.35 -8.42 21.25
CA PRO A 184 53.40 -7.67 21.91
C PRO A 184 52.88 -6.31 22.42
N ALA A 185 53.35 -5.93 23.60
CA ALA A 185 53.00 -4.64 24.21
C ALA A 185 53.65 -3.48 23.41
N VAL A 186 52.90 -2.40 23.23
CA VAL A 186 53.33 -1.18 22.56
C VAL A 186 53.31 -0.03 23.56
N VAL A 187 54.28 0.88 23.49
CA VAL A 187 54.30 2.07 24.34
C VAL A 187 53.43 3.17 23.71
N VAL A 188 52.39 3.60 24.40
CA VAL A 188 51.49 4.69 23.98
C VAL A 188 51.41 5.70 25.12
N HIS A 189 51.81 6.96 24.87
CA HIS A 189 51.87 8.02 25.91
C HIS A 189 52.58 7.59 27.20
N GLY A 190 53.67 6.83 27.08
CA GLY A 190 54.46 6.35 28.22
C GLY A 190 53.91 5.10 28.93
N ARG A 191 52.74 4.57 28.52
CA ARG A 191 52.15 3.35 29.08
C ARG A 191 52.39 2.16 28.16
N ARG A 192 52.71 1.00 28.72
CA ARG A 192 52.81 -0.25 27.97
C ARG A 192 51.44 -0.88 27.85
N GLU A 193 50.91 -0.94 26.64
CA GLU A 193 49.55 -1.40 26.35
C GLU A 193 49.55 -2.55 25.33
N VAL A 194 48.64 -3.50 25.50
CA VAL A 194 48.36 -4.57 24.52
C VAL A 194 47.08 -4.23 23.77
N LYS A 195 47.11 -4.36 22.45
CA LYS A 195 45.96 -4.09 21.56
C LYS A 195 45.32 -5.40 21.14
N LEU A 196 44.04 -5.59 21.48
CA LEU A 196 43.25 -6.77 21.12
C LEU A 196 42.16 -6.39 20.14
N LEU A 197 42.15 -6.99 18.96
CA LEU A 197 41.02 -6.88 18.04
C LEU A 197 39.81 -7.57 18.68
N HIS A 198 38.75 -6.81 18.90
CA HIS A 198 37.59 -7.31 19.64
C HIS A 198 36.36 -7.45 18.74
N TYR A 199 36.12 -6.49 17.84
CA TYR A 199 35.11 -6.61 16.80
C TYR A 199 35.67 -6.20 15.45
N ARG A 200 35.13 -6.82 14.40
CA ARG A 200 35.45 -6.48 13.01
C ARG A 200 34.17 -6.46 12.17
N ASP A 201 34.00 -5.41 11.39
CA ASP A 201 33.07 -5.38 10.28
C ASP A 201 33.84 -5.68 8.98
N ARG A 202 33.34 -6.61 8.17
CA ARG A 202 33.99 -7.02 6.93
C ARG A 202 33.68 -6.08 5.77
N THR A 203 32.48 -5.52 5.74
CA THR A 203 31.94 -4.72 4.62
C THR A 203 32.71 -3.41 4.44
N PHE A 204 32.90 -2.68 5.53
CA PHE A 204 33.56 -1.38 5.58
C PHE A 204 34.97 -1.48 6.18
N GLY A 205 35.39 -2.66 6.61
CA GLY A 205 36.73 -2.90 7.17
C GLY A 205 36.95 -2.23 8.53
N ILE A 206 35.88 -1.97 9.29
CA ILE A 206 35.97 -1.31 10.60
C ILE A 206 36.47 -2.31 11.64
N CYS A 207 37.50 -1.94 12.37
CA CYS A 207 38.10 -2.73 13.44
C CYS A 207 37.97 -1.99 14.77
N ILE A 208 37.34 -2.63 15.74
CA ILE A 208 37.21 -2.15 17.10
C ILE A 208 38.24 -2.86 17.97
N LEU A 209 39.17 -2.09 18.51
CA LEU A 209 40.31 -2.55 19.29
C LEU A 209 40.10 -2.23 20.78
N LEU A 210 40.36 -3.20 21.64
CA LEU A 210 40.48 -3.03 23.08
C LEU A 210 41.95 -2.84 23.44
N HIS A 211 42.25 -1.74 24.13
CA HIS A 211 43.59 -1.46 24.67
C HIS A 211 43.58 -1.77 26.16
N LEU A 212 44.58 -2.53 26.60
CA LEU A 212 44.77 -2.92 27.99
C LEU A 212 46.19 -2.58 28.41
N GLU A 213 46.33 -1.75 29.44
CA GLU A 213 47.61 -1.52 30.09
C GLU A 213 48.13 -2.82 30.72
N VAL A 214 49.40 -3.11 30.49
CA VAL A 214 50.10 -4.29 31.03
C VAL A 214 50.49 -4.06 32.47
N ASP A 215 51.00 -2.86 32.74
CA ASP A 215 51.50 -2.45 34.04
C ASP A 215 50.33 -2.03 34.93
N THR A 216 50.38 -2.40 36.21
CA THR A 216 49.36 -2.03 37.20
C THR A 216 49.69 -0.66 37.76
N GLY A 217 48.89 0.35 37.42
CA GLY A 217 48.99 1.70 37.97
C GLY A 217 48.24 1.89 39.30
N LEU A 218 48.42 3.06 39.93
CA LEU A 218 47.79 3.46 41.20
C LEU A 218 46.25 3.41 41.19
N PHE A 219 45.62 3.56 40.02
CA PHE A 219 44.16 3.54 39.84
C PHE A 219 43.67 2.30 39.09
N GLY A 220 44.46 1.23 39.10
CA GLY A 220 44.21 0.01 38.33
C GLY A 220 44.77 0.08 36.90
N ARG A 221 44.41 -0.91 36.08
CA ARG A 221 44.86 -0.98 34.68
C ARG A 221 44.01 -0.07 33.81
N HIS A 222 44.65 0.82 33.06
CA HIS A 222 43.95 1.61 32.08
C HIS A 222 43.40 0.72 30.96
N ARG A 223 42.12 0.91 30.63
CA ARG A 223 41.46 0.22 29.53
C ARG A 223 40.59 1.18 28.74
N TYR A 224 40.65 1.10 27.43
CA TYR A 224 39.82 1.89 26.55
C TYR A 224 39.64 1.19 25.21
N TRP A 225 38.71 1.68 24.43
CA TRP A 225 38.38 1.15 23.12
C TRP A 225 38.76 2.16 22.05
N SER A 226 39.14 1.69 20.87
CA SER A 226 39.36 2.57 19.73
C SER A 226 38.79 1.97 18.46
N LEU A 227 38.41 2.84 17.53
CA LEU A 227 38.05 2.46 16.17
C LEU A 227 39.25 2.66 15.23
N SER A 228 39.44 1.73 14.30
CA SER A 228 40.42 1.84 13.21
C SER A 228 39.80 1.32 11.91
N VAL A 229 40.20 1.88 10.76
CA VAL A 229 39.76 1.38 9.44
C VAL A 229 41.00 1.16 8.57
N PRO A 230 41.65 -0.01 8.66
CA PRO A 230 42.97 -0.23 8.06
C PRO A 230 43.05 0.00 6.55
N ARG A 231 41.91 -0.08 5.85
CA ARG A 231 41.80 0.19 4.41
C ARG A 231 40.59 1.08 4.17
N GLY A 232 40.81 2.30 3.67
CA GLY A 232 39.73 3.18 3.22
C GLY A 232 39.24 4.21 4.24
N GLU A 233 40.07 4.66 5.20
CA GLU A 233 39.71 5.75 6.14
C GLU A 233 39.10 6.97 5.43
N ARG A 234 39.74 7.42 4.34
CA ARG A 234 39.28 8.55 3.51
C ARG A 234 37.92 8.31 2.83
N LYS A 235 37.53 7.04 2.66
CA LYS A 235 36.22 6.68 2.08
C LYS A 235 35.10 6.87 3.09
N LEU A 236 35.36 6.66 4.38
CA LEU A 236 34.34 6.80 5.42
C LEU A 236 34.28 8.19 6.06
N ALA A 237 35.40 8.91 6.15
CA ALA A 237 35.46 10.24 6.74
C ALA A 237 36.50 11.13 6.04
N THR A 238 36.26 12.45 6.06
CA THR A 238 37.20 13.47 5.57
C THR A 238 38.35 13.76 6.55
N HIS A 239 38.19 13.38 7.82
CA HIS A 239 39.16 13.57 8.90
C HIS A 239 39.58 12.22 9.49
N PRO A 240 40.73 12.14 10.21
CA PRO A 240 41.17 10.92 10.87
C PRO A 240 40.08 10.32 11.76
N VAL A 241 39.82 9.03 11.58
CA VAL A 241 38.75 8.26 12.24
C VAL A 241 39.10 7.84 13.67
N GLY A 242 40.36 8.00 14.05
CA GLY A 242 40.89 7.53 15.33
C GLY A 242 40.28 8.30 16.50
N ARG A 243 39.50 7.59 17.32
CA ARG A 243 38.91 8.11 18.57
C ARG A 243 38.99 7.03 19.65
N GLN A 244 39.19 7.48 20.89
CA GLN A 244 39.15 6.63 22.08
C GLN A 244 37.76 6.68 22.72
N PHE A 245 37.31 5.55 23.25
CA PHE A 245 35.99 5.36 23.85
C PHE A 245 36.13 4.65 25.19
N ALA A 246 35.24 4.99 26.14
CA ALA A 246 35.22 4.36 27.44
C ALA A 246 34.66 2.93 27.38
N SER A 247 33.77 2.67 26.40
CA SER A 247 33.08 1.39 26.24
C SER A 247 33.10 0.86 24.81
N SER A 248 32.91 -0.46 24.68
CA SER A 248 32.76 -1.11 23.37
C SER A 248 31.51 -0.66 22.63
N GLN A 249 30.42 -0.40 23.36
CA GLN A 249 29.15 0.02 22.78
C GLN A 249 29.27 1.39 22.12
N GLU A 250 29.93 2.35 22.76
CA GLU A 250 30.24 3.66 22.17
C GLU A 250 31.08 3.52 20.90
N ALA A 251 32.12 2.68 20.92
CA ALA A 251 32.98 2.47 19.76
C ALA A 251 32.21 1.86 18.57
N LEU A 252 31.35 0.86 18.84
CA LEU A 252 30.48 0.24 17.83
C LEU A 252 29.46 1.23 17.27
N ALA A 253 28.85 2.05 18.13
CA ALA A 253 27.89 3.08 17.76
C ALA A 253 28.54 4.17 16.90
N TYR A 254 29.74 4.61 17.27
CA TYR A 254 30.50 5.57 16.46
C TYR A 254 30.82 5.04 15.06
N GLY A 255 31.25 3.78 14.93
CA GLY A 255 31.49 3.18 13.61
C GLY A 255 30.23 3.06 12.75
N ARG A 256 29.05 2.80 13.34
CA ARG A 256 27.76 2.87 12.63
C ARG A 256 27.46 4.30 12.17
N ALA A 257 27.64 5.28 13.05
CA ALA A 257 27.41 6.69 12.73
C ALA A 257 28.31 7.17 11.58
N LEU A 258 29.58 6.73 11.56
CA LEU A 258 30.54 7.05 10.50
C LEU A 258 30.06 6.58 9.12
N VAL A 259 29.59 5.33 9.05
CA VAL A 259 29.03 4.74 7.82
C VAL A 259 27.74 5.46 7.41
N GLY A 260 26.91 5.87 8.38
CA GLY A 260 25.72 6.71 8.11
C GLY A 260 26.08 8.10 7.58
N CYS A 261 27.15 8.73 8.07
CA CYS A 261 27.65 9.99 7.50
C CYS A 261 28.15 9.80 6.06
N MET A 262 28.89 8.72 5.78
CA MET A 262 29.32 8.39 4.42
C MET A 262 28.12 8.21 3.50
N ALA A 263 27.09 7.46 3.92
CA ALA A 263 25.87 7.25 3.13
C ALA A 263 25.17 8.57 2.77
N ARG A 264 25.02 9.47 3.74
CA ARG A 264 24.43 10.80 3.50
C ARG A 264 25.21 11.62 2.47
N ARG A 265 26.55 11.61 2.54
CA ARG A 265 27.39 12.29 1.54
C ARG A 265 27.23 11.67 0.14
N LEU A 266 27.22 10.34 0.04
CA LEU A 266 26.99 9.65 -1.24
C LEU A 266 25.63 10.03 -1.82
N SER A 267 24.58 10.09 -0.99
CA SER A 267 23.26 10.54 -1.41
C SER A 267 23.27 11.99 -1.94
N GLN A 268 24.03 12.90 -1.31
CA GLN A 268 24.21 14.28 -1.79
C GLN A 268 24.92 14.35 -3.15
N GLU A 269 25.80 13.39 -3.43
CA GLU A 269 26.50 13.24 -4.71
C GLU A 269 25.65 12.50 -5.77
N GLY A 270 24.38 12.18 -5.47
CA GLY A 270 23.45 11.51 -6.37
C GLY A 270 23.59 9.98 -6.42
N PHE A 271 24.36 9.38 -5.50
CA PHE A 271 24.42 7.93 -5.38
C PHE A 271 23.12 7.39 -4.80
N VAL A 272 22.46 6.52 -5.56
CA VAL A 272 21.24 5.82 -5.15
C VAL A 272 21.57 4.38 -4.76
N GLY A 273 20.98 3.92 -3.66
CA GLY A 273 21.06 2.55 -3.20
C GLY A 273 20.16 1.61 -4.00
N GLN A 274 20.07 0.36 -3.52
CA GLN A 274 19.07 -0.57 -4.04
C GLN A 274 17.67 -0.10 -3.65
N THR A 275 16.77 -0.03 -4.63
CA THR A 275 15.35 0.25 -4.40
C THR A 275 14.75 -0.81 -3.48
N LYS A 276 14.18 -0.38 -2.35
CA LYS A 276 13.46 -1.20 -1.38
C LYS A 276 12.03 -0.72 -1.26
N ALA A 277 11.09 -1.64 -1.08
CA ALA A 277 9.71 -1.28 -0.77
C ALA A 277 9.62 -0.69 0.65
N LEU A 278 8.96 0.47 0.77
CA LEU A 278 8.60 1.09 2.03
C LEU A 278 7.16 0.72 2.38
N ASN A 279 7.01 -0.28 3.24
CA ASN A 279 5.73 -0.84 3.63
C ASN A 279 5.27 -0.28 4.99
N HIS A 280 4.06 0.29 5.07
CA HIS A 280 3.51 0.90 6.28
C HIS A 280 2.80 -0.12 7.20
N PHE A 281 2.23 -1.18 6.61
CA PHE A 281 1.30 -2.11 7.23
C PHE A 281 1.82 -3.55 7.29
N MET A 282 3.14 -3.76 7.08
CA MET A 282 3.80 -5.08 7.12
C MET A 282 3.45 -5.89 8.37
N ARG A 283 3.26 -5.23 9.52
CA ARG A 283 2.89 -5.87 10.80
C ARG A 283 1.57 -6.64 10.76
N TYR A 284 0.67 -6.26 9.87
CA TYR A 284 -0.63 -6.91 9.69
C TYR A 284 -0.58 -8.06 8.68
N SER A 285 0.60 -8.37 8.11
CA SER A 285 0.75 -9.53 7.24
C SER A 285 0.55 -10.84 8.00
N LEU A 286 0.01 -11.84 7.32
CA LEU A 286 -0.03 -13.19 7.85
C LEU A 286 1.42 -13.72 7.94
N PRO A 287 1.86 -14.32 9.06
CA PRO A 287 3.23 -14.84 9.19
C PRO A 287 3.59 -15.91 8.16
N GLY A 288 4.86 -16.00 7.77
CA GLY A 288 5.37 -17.02 6.84
C GLY A 288 5.23 -16.70 5.35
N GLY A 289 4.93 -15.44 5.00
CA GLY A 289 5.01 -14.95 3.62
C GLY A 289 6.30 -14.16 3.38
N ASP A 290 6.77 -14.18 2.14
CA ASP A 290 7.95 -13.44 1.69
C ASP A 290 7.56 -12.21 0.86
N SER A 291 8.53 -11.33 0.60
CA SER A 291 8.43 -10.20 -0.36
C SER A 291 7.14 -9.37 -0.22
N TYR A 292 6.76 -9.07 1.02
CA TYR A 292 5.57 -8.27 1.30
C TYR A 292 5.60 -6.94 0.56
N THR A 293 4.51 -6.63 -0.15
CA THR A 293 4.40 -5.42 -0.98
C THR A 293 3.02 -4.78 -0.85
N GLU A 294 3.02 -3.47 -0.64
CA GLU A 294 1.83 -2.61 -0.68
C GLU A 294 1.68 -1.95 -2.05
N TRP A 295 0.64 -2.36 -2.77
CA TRP A 295 0.30 -1.84 -4.09
C TRP A 295 -0.79 -0.77 -3.99
N LEU A 296 -0.53 0.37 -4.62
CA LEU A 296 -1.45 1.49 -4.74
C LEU A 296 -1.93 1.57 -6.18
N ILE A 297 -3.24 1.52 -6.37
CA ILE A 297 -3.88 1.68 -7.67
C ILE A 297 -4.48 3.08 -7.70
N THR A 298 -3.87 3.97 -8.46
CA THR A 298 -4.24 5.38 -8.54
C THR A 298 -4.80 5.75 -9.90
N ALA A 299 -5.74 6.70 -9.91
CA ALA A 299 -6.20 7.39 -11.11
C ALA A 299 -5.65 8.83 -11.12
N PRO A 300 -4.43 9.06 -11.65
CA PRO A 300 -3.72 10.33 -11.46
C PRO A 300 -4.38 11.52 -12.16
N ASN A 301 -5.07 11.27 -13.28
CA ASN A 301 -5.60 12.32 -14.16
C ASN A 301 -7.06 12.71 -13.82
N LEU A 302 -7.59 12.29 -12.67
CA LEU A 302 -8.91 12.74 -12.23
C LEU A 302 -8.85 14.22 -11.80
N SER A 303 -9.83 15.00 -12.25
CA SER A 303 -9.96 16.42 -11.95
C SER A 303 -10.21 16.68 -10.45
N GLY A 304 -11.05 15.86 -9.81
CA GLY A 304 -11.25 15.85 -8.37
C GLY A 304 -10.13 15.11 -7.64
N LYS A 305 -9.63 15.67 -6.54
CA LYS A 305 -8.62 15.03 -5.68
C LYS A 305 -9.27 14.44 -4.43
N TYR A 306 -9.21 13.12 -4.28
CA TYR A 306 -9.53 12.42 -3.05
C TYR A 306 -8.26 12.04 -2.29
N TRP A 307 -8.26 12.24 -0.96
CA TRP A 307 -7.19 11.80 -0.08
C TRP A 307 -7.73 10.79 0.95
N GLY A 308 -7.15 9.59 0.96
CA GLY A 308 -7.50 8.55 1.93
C GLY A 308 -6.73 8.68 3.25
N GLU A 309 -7.11 7.86 4.23
CA GLU A 309 -6.48 7.88 5.56
C GLU A 309 -5.14 7.13 5.62
N HIS A 310 -4.93 6.14 4.74
CA HIS A 310 -3.81 5.19 4.88
C HIS A 310 -2.51 5.63 4.19
N PHE A 311 -2.61 6.43 3.12
CA PHE A 311 -1.48 6.78 2.27
C PHE A 311 -1.54 8.24 1.82
N ASP A 312 -0.38 8.88 1.80
CA ASP A 312 -0.23 10.28 1.37
C ASP A 312 -0.09 10.37 -0.16
N LEU A 313 -1.08 9.87 -0.88
CA LEU A 313 -1.16 9.92 -2.33
C LEU A 313 -2.62 10.10 -2.75
N PRO A 314 -2.93 11.05 -3.66
CA PRO A 314 -4.30 11.31 -4.03
C PRO A 314 -4.84 10.23 -4.98
N ASN A 315 -6.17 10.16 -5.07
CA ASN A 315 -6.90 9.38 -6.06
C ASN A 315 -6.56 7.88 -6.06
N ILE A 316 -6.27 7.33 -4.87
CA ILE A 316 -6.17 5.88 -4.67
C ILE A 316 -7.57 5.28 -4.81
N VAL A 317 -7.78 4.59 -5.93
CA VAL A 317 -9.02 3.84 -6.20
C VAL A 317 -9.10 2.61 -5.29
N ALA A 318 -7.97 1.92 -5.17
CA ALA A 318 -7.81 0.75 -4.31
C ALA A 318 -6.35 0.59 -3.89
N HIS A 319 -6.14 -0.04 -2.75
CA HIS A 319 -4.82 -0.56 -2.37
C HIS A 319 -4.92 -2.05 -2.07
N VAL A 320 -3.86 -2.78 -2.43
CA VAL A 320 -3.77 -4.24 -2.26
C VAL A 320 -2.47 -4.56 -1.56
N ARG A 321 -2.55 -5.34 -0.50
CA ARG A 321 -1.38 -5.84 0.22
C ARG A 321 -1.13 -7.27 -0.22
N THR A 322 0.09 -7.60 -0.58
CA THR A 322 0.44 -8.92 -1.10
C THR A 322 1.64 -9.51 -0.38
N SER A 323 1.67 -10.83 -0.30
CA SER A 323 2.83 -11.62 0.08
C SER A 323 3.05 -12.73 -0.93
N GLU A 324 4.29 -13.16 -1.07
CA GLU A 324 4.64 -14.33 -1.86
C GLU A 324 4.60 -15.56 -0.97
N ARG A 325 3.94 -16.62 -1.44
CA ARG A 325 3.89 -17.89 -0.70
C ARG A 325 3.97 -19.08 -1.65
N ASN A 326 4.55 -20.17 -1.16
CA ASN A 326 4.46 -21.45 -1.82
C ASN A 326 3.27 -22.21 -1.25
N SER A 327 2.44 -22.79 -2.13
CA SER A 327 1.46 -23.78 -1.70
C SER A 327 2.15 -25.08 -1.30
N LEU A 328 1.44 -25.95 -0.60
CA LEU A 328 1.94 -27.31 -0.27
C LEU A 328 2.30 -28.12 -1.54
N GLU A 329 1.63 -27.83 -2.66
CA GLU A 329 1.88 -28.44 -3.97
C GLU A 329 3.12 -27.86 -4.69
N GLY A 330 3.81 -26.88 -4.09
CA GLY A 330 4.99 -26.24 -4.67
C GLY A 330 4.68 -25.08 -5.63
N SER A 331 3.41 -24.70 -5.79
CA SER A 331 3.02 -23.57 -6.63
C SER A 331 3.34 -22.26 -5.92
N ARG A 332 4.14 -21.40 -6.55
CA ARG A 332 4.40 -20.04 -6.06
C ARG A 332 3.19 -19.14 -6.36
N LEU A 333 2.52 -18.66 -5.33
CA LEU A 333 1.29 -17.86 -5.39
C LEU A 333 1.55 -16.42 -4.94
N LEU A 334 0.92 -15.47 -5.62
CA LEU A 334 0.80 -14.10 -5.14
C LEU A 334 -0.44 -14.03 -4.24
N VAL A 335 -0.24 -14.02 -2.93
CA VAL A 335 -1.33 -14.03 -1.95
C VAL A 335 -1.71 -12.59 -1.62
N MET A 336 -2.96 -12.23 -1.92
CA MET A 336 -3.57 -10.98 -1.53
C MET A 336 -3.96 -11.06 -0.05
N GLU A 337 -3.15 -10.41 0.78
CA GLU A 337 -3.31 -10.29 2.23
C GLU A 337 -4.48 -9.39 2.60
N GLU A 338 -4.84 -8.44 1.74
CA GLU A 338 -6.01 -7.54 1.84
C GLU A 338 -6.21 -6.78 0.53
N ILE A 339 -7.48 -6.48 0.22
CA ILE A 339 -7.89 -5.59 -0.87
C ILE A 339 -8.87 -4.58 -0.29
N GLN A 340 -8.60 -3.28 -0.43
CA GLN A 340 -9.38 -2.22 0.20
C GLN A 340 -9.47 -0.96 -0.66
N SER A 341 -10.55 -0.20 -0.49
CA SER A 341 -10.76 1.12 -1.09
C SER A 341 -11.26 2.09 -0.03
N ASP A 342 -10.39 2.99 0.42
CA ASP A 342 -10.72 4.04 1.40
C ASP A 342 -11.78 4.99 0.84
N TRP A 343 -11.64 5.33 -0.44
CA TRP A 343 -12.58 6.20 -1.15
C TRP A 343 -14.01 5.68 -1.07
N ASN A 344 -14.19 4.37 -1.33
CA ASN A 344 -15.52 3.75 -1.26
C ASN A 344 -15.99 3.52 0.18
N GLN A 345 -15.11 3.47 1.17
CA GLN A 345 -15.54 3.47 2.57
C GLN A 345 -16.04 4.86 2.99
N ALA A 346 -15.30 5.91 2.65
CA ALA A 346 -15.68 7.30 2.92
C ALA A 346 -17.02 7.65 2.25
N LEU A 347 -17.21 7.31 0.97
CA LEU A 347 -18.47 7.51 0.26
C LEU A 347 -19.65 6.75 0.89
N ARG A 348 -19.43 5.54 1.40
CA ARG A 348 -20.49 4.78 2.11
C ARG A 348 -20.83 5.41 3.45
N ALA A 349 -19.83 5.85 4.21
CA ALA A 349 -20.02 6.53 5.48
C ALA A 349 -20.81 7.82 5.30
N ALA A 350 -20.41 8.66 4.33
CA ALA A 350 -21.10 9.91 4.00
C ALA A 350 -22.57 9.68 3.59
N LYS A 351 -22.84 8.66 2.75
CA LYS A 351 -24.23 8.30 2.38
C LYS A 351 -25.07 7.86 3.57
N GLN A 352 -24.48 7.12 4.50
CA GLN A 352 -25.17 6.68 5.71
C GLN A 352 -25.47 7.87 6.63
N GLU A 353 -24.53 8.81 6.78
CA GLU A 353 -24.73 10.04 7.55
C GLU A 353 -25.84 10.91 6.96
N LEU A 354 -25.84 11.12 5.63
CA LEU A 354 -26.93 11.82 4.93
C LEU A 354 -28.29 11.15 5.11
N GLN A 355 -28.36 9.82 5.21
CA GLN A 355 -29.61 9.10 5.47
C GLN A 355 -30.11 9.30 6.90
N LEU A 356 -29.20 9.44 7.87
CA LEU A 356 -29.54 9.69 9.28
C LEU A 356 -29.96 11.14 9.52
N LEU A 357 -29.45 12.08 8.71
CA LEU A 357 -29.74 13.50 8.80
C LEU A 357 -31.04 13.93 8.13
N ARG A 358 -31.70 13.08 7.33
CA ARG A 358 -33.04 13.37 6.78
C ARG A 358 -34.08 13.14 7.88
N PRO A 359 -34.70 14.18 8.47
CA PRO A 359 -35.83 13.98 9.37
C PRO A 359 -37.01 13.43 8.57
N ASP A 360 -37.87 12.67 9.26
CA ASP A 360 -39.18 12.29 8.77
C ASP A 360 -39.92 13.53 8.22
N GLU A 361 -40.69 13.39 7.13
CA GLU A 361 -41.35 14.51 6.47
C GLU A 361 -42.36 15.19 7.41
N GLY A 362 -41.91 16.17 8.19
CA GLY A 362 -42.75 16.89 9.14
C GLY A 362 -41.97 17.54 10.26
N GLU A 363 -41.37 18.70 9.97
CA GLU A 363 -41.22 19.89 10.84
C GLU A 363 -39.90 20.62 10.57
N GLY A 364 -40.02 21.89 10.18
CA GLY A 364 -38.97 22.90 10.31
C GLY A 364 -37.86 22.85 9.26
N VAL A 365 -37.86 23.84 8.37
CA VAL A 365 -36.68 24.20 7.57
C VAL A 365 -35.61 24.68 8.55
N ILE A 366 -34.73 23.77 8.98
CA ILE A 366 -33.47 24.11 9.64
C ILE A 366 -32.55 24.58 8.51
N GLU A 367 -32.01 25.81 8.62
CA GLU A 367 -30.97 26.32 7.72
C GLU A 367 -29.83 25.30 7.64
N TRP A 368 -29.52 24.87 6.42
CA TRP A 368 -28.50 23.89 6.13
C TRP A 368 -27.16 24.58 6.32
N ASP A 369 -26.33 24.10 7.24
CA ASP A 369 -24.90 24.44 7.24
C ASP A 369 -24.34 23.74 5.99
N ASP A 370 -24.10 24.49 4.92
CA ASP A 370 -23.68 24.03 3.58
C ASP A 370 -22.30 23.31 3.57
N ASP A 371 -21.71 23.07 4.74
CA ASP A 371 -20.33 22.61 4.97
C ASP A 371 -20.22 21.09 5.28
N VAL A 372 -21.14 20.24 4.80
CA VAL A 372 -20.84 18.80 4.78
C VAL A 372 -19.86 18.53 3.64
N ASP A 373 -18.56 18.52 3.95
CA ASP A 373 -17.48 18.14 3.05
C ASP A 373 -17.65 16.68 2.58
N LEU A 374 -18.52 16.45 1.59
CA LEU A 374 -18.74 15.15 1.00
C LEU A 374 -17.48 14.75 0.19
N PRO A 375 -16.99 13.50 0.33
CA PRO A 375 -15.94 13.02 -0.54
C PRO A 375 -16.37 13.14 -2.01
N PRO A 376 -15.46 13.52 -2.93
CA PRO A 376 -15.78 13.58 -4.35
C PRO A 376 -16.22 12.20 -4.86
N ASP A 377 -17.00 12.18 -5.94
CA ASP A 377 -17.44 10.93 -6.55
C ASP A 377 -16.25 10.08 -7.03
N ASN A 378 -16.32 8.77 -6.80
CA ASN A 378 -15.34 7.82 -7.30
C ASN A 378 -15.83 7.22 -8.64
N PRO A 379 -15.16 7.48 -9.77
CA PRO A 379 -15.50 6.90 -11.07
C PRO A 379 -15.55 5.36 -11.05
N TYR A 380 -14.73 4.75 -10.19
CA TYR A 380 -14.62 3.32 -10.05
C TYR A 380 -15.49 2.75 -8.93
N LEU A 381 -16.46 3.49 -8.38
CA LEU A 381 -17.28 3.05 -7.24
C LEU A 381 -17.82 1.62 -7.40
N ASN A 382 -18.31 1.27 -8.60
CA ASN A 382 -18.87 -0.05 -8.91
C ASN A 382 -17.87 -1.02 -9.56
N HIS A 383 -16.64 -0.57 -9.86
CA HIS A 383 -15.65 -1.31 -10.66
C HIS A 383 -14.26 -1.41 -10.01
N TRP A 384 -14.05 -0.80 -8.85
CA TRP A 384 -12.76 -0.73 -8.16
C TRP A 384 -12.18 -2.12 -7.87
N LEU A 385 -13.02 -3.08 -7.50
CA LEU A 385 -12.59 -4.44 -7.19
C LEU A 385 -12.17 -5.17 -8.47
N ASP A 386 -12.97 -5.07 -9.54
CA ASP A 386 -12.63 -5.66 -10.84
C ASP A 386 -11.30 -5.07 -11.38
N ALA A 387 -11.11 -3.76 -11.24
CA ALA A 387 -9.88 -3.08 -11.60
C ALA A 387 -8.68 -3.60 -10.77
N ALA A 388 -8.82 -3.66 -9.45
CA ALA A 388 -7.77 -4.15 -8.57
C ALA A 388 -7.37 -5.60 -8.89
N LEU A 389 -8.34 -6.48 -9.10
CA LEU A 389 -8.08 -7.87 -9.44
C LEU A 389 -7.38 -8.03 -10.80
N ARG A 390 -7.71 -7.22 -11.81
CA ARG A 390 -6.99 -7.21 -13.10
C ARG A 390 -5.55 -6.78 -12.94
N MET A 391 -5.31 -5.74 -12.15
CA MET A 391 -3.95 -5.26 -11.85
C MET A 391 -3.14 -6.35 -11.16
N MET A 392 -3.74 -7.06 -10.20
CA MET A 392 -3.09 -8.18 -9.52
C MET A 392 -2.86 -9.38 -10.43
N LEU A 393 -3.76 -9.67 -11.38
CA LEU A 393 -3.54 -10.69 -12.42
C LEU A 393 -2.35 -10.33 -13.33
N LEU A 394 -2.26 -9.07 -13.77
CA LEU A 394 -1.13 -8.58 -14.57
C LEU A 394 0.19 -8.61 -13.78
N ALA A 395 0.15 -8.32 -12.48
CA ALA A 395 1.30 -8.44 -11.60
C ALA A 395 1.73 -9.90 -11.42
N ALA A 396 0.77 -10.81 -11.16
CA ALA A 396 1.02 -12.23 -10.94
C ALA A 396 1.58 -12.96 -12.16
N HIS A 397 1.30 -12.48 -13.37
CA HIS A 397 1.91 -13.02 -14.58
C HIS A 397 3.45 -13.05 -14.52
N ARG A 398 4.08 -12.16 -13.73
CA ARG A 398 5.54 -12.05 -13.58
C ARG A 398 6.13 -13.10 -12.62
N GLY A 399 5.93 -14.38 -12.93
CA GLY A 399 6.62 -15.48 -12.24
C GLY A 399 5.83 -16.14 -11.10
N PHE A 400 4.52 -15.88 -11.01
CA PHE A 400 3.62 -16.63 -10.13
C PHE A 400 2.78 -17.64 -10.92
N SER A 401 2.46 -18.73 -10.24
CA SER A 401 1.57 -19.78 -10.73
C SER A 401 0.10 -19.36 -10.68
N GLY A 402 -0.24 -18.39 -9.83
CA GLY A 402 -1.60 -17.91 -9.63
C GLY A 402 -1.68 -16.74 -8.64
N ILE A 403 -2.89 -16.21 -8.50
CA ILE A 403 -3.27 -15.32 -7.40
C ILE A 403 -4.09 -16.08 -6.38
N SER A 404 -3.98 -15.69 -5.11
CA SER A 404 -4.76 -16.25 -4.01
C SER A 404 -5.21 -15.13 -3.07
N TRP A 405 -6.25 -15.35 -2.28
CA TRP A 405 -6.75 -14.40 -1.29
C TRP A 405 -7.13 -15.11 0.02
N LEU A 406 -7.00 -14.37 1.12
CA LEU A 406 -7.31 -14.89 2.44
C LEU A 406 -8.83 -14.92 2.71
N PRO A 407 -9.33 -15.93 3.44
CA PRO A 407 -10.74 -16.01 3.82
C PRO A 407 -11.08 -14.97 4.89
N GLY A 408 -12.36 -14.58 4.95
CA GLY A 408 -12.87 -13.54 5.85
C GLY A 408 -12.65 -13.85 7.33
N LYS A 409 -12.60 -15.13 7.72
CA LYS A 409 -12.26 -15.55 9.10
C LYS A 409 -10.91 -14.99 9.56
N LEU A 410 -9.89 -15.00 8.68
CA LEU A 410 -8.55 -14.52 9.03
C LEU A 410 -8.51 -13.01 9.15
N HIS A 411 -9.31 -12.31 8.34
CA HIS A 411 -9.50 -10.87 8.47
C HIS A 411 -10.21 -10.49 9.77
N ALA A 412 -11.22 -11.25 10.19
CA ALA A 412 -11.91 -11.03 11.46
C ALA A 412 -11.01 -11.29 12.67
N GLU A 413 -10.16 -12.32 12.62
CA GLU A 413 -9.12 -12.58 13.63
C GLU A 413 -8.10 -11.42 13.70
N ARG A 414 -7.72 -10.88 12.54
CA ARG A 414 -6.75 -9.79 12.41
C ARG A 414 -7.31 -8.45 12.89
N PHE A 415 -8.59 -8.19 12.61
CA PHE A 415 -9.28 -6.94 12.91
C PHE A 415 -10.53 -7.16 13.77
N PRO A 416 -10.38 -7.43 15.09
CA PRO A 416 -11.51 -7.74 15.96
C PRO A 416 -12.53 -6.60 16.12
N TRP A 417 -12.15 -5.36 15.77
CA TRP A 417 -13.04 -4.20 15.81
C TRP A 417 -13.91 -4.07 14.56
N ALA A 418 -13.60 -4.81 13.48
CA ALA A 418 -14.38 -4.80 12.26
C ALA A 418 -15.57 -5.78 12.36
N LYS A 419 -16.65 -5.50 11.61
CA LYS A 419 -17.81 -6.40 11.53
C LYS A 419 -17.42 -7.69 10.81
N ALA A 420 -17.28 -8.78 11.56
CA ALA A 420 -16.86 -10.08 11.04
C ALA A 420 -17.74 -10.59 9.88
N GLU A 421 -19.06 -10.42 9.97
CA GLU A 421 -20.00 -10.82 8.91
C GLU A 421 -19.77 -10.06 7.59
N GLY A 422 -19.43 -8.77 7.68
CA GLY A 422 -19.08 -7.95 6.52
C GLY A 422 -17.79 -8.42 5.86
N LEU A 423 -16.78 -8.77 6.66
CA LEU A 423 -15.52 -9.33 6.17
C LEU A 423 -15.70 -10.70 5.51
N ALA A 424 -16.49 -11.59 6.12
CA ALA A 424 -16.84 -12.88 5.54
C ALA A 424 -17.60 -12.71 4.21
N THR A 425 -18.59 -11.83 4.18
CA THR A 425 -19.34 -11.54 2.95
C THR A 425 -18.41 -11.01 1.85
N PHE A 426 -17.48 -10.12 2.18
CA PHE A 426 -16.56 -9.56 1.19
C PHE A 426 -15.55 -10.60 0.67
N TYR A 427 -14.80 -11.25 1.55
CA TYR A 427 -13.71 -12.15 1.16
C TYR A 427 -14.16 -13.56 0.76
N ASP A 428 -15.29 -14.04 1.27
CA ASP A 428 -15.77 -15.41 1.01
C ASP A 428 -16.88 -15.45 -0.04
N ARG A 429 -17.46 -14.30 -0.45
CA ARG A 429 -18.49 -14.24 -1.51
C ARG A 429 -18.16 -13.25 -2.62
N ILE A 430 -17.90 -11.99 -2.29
CA ILE A 430 -17.75 -10.92 -3.30
C ILE A 430 -16.45 -11.09 -4.10
N VAL A 431 -15.31 -11.26 -3.40
CA VAL A 431 -14.00 -11.45 -4.05
C VAL A 431 -13.96 -12.73 -4.92
N PRO A 432 -14.38 -13.92 -4.43
CA PRO A 432 -14.45 -15.12 -5.25
C PRO A 432 -15.33 -14.94 -6.49
N SER A 433 -16.52 -14.35 -6.36
CA SER A 433 -17.44 -14.12 -7.49
C SER A 433 -16.83 -13.20 -8.56
N ALA A 434 -16.14 -12.14 -8.14
CA ALA A 434 -15.43 -11.26 -9.07
C ALA A 434 -14.29 -12.01 -9.79
N ILE A 435 -13.52 -12.83 -9.07
CA ILE A 435 -12.43 -13.64 -9.65
C ILE A 435 -12.97 -14.71 -10.60
N GLU A 436 -14.07 -15.38 -10.26
CA GLU A 436 -14.75 -16.35 -11.14
C GLU A 436 -15.21 -15.70 -12.45
N LYS A 437 -15.77 -14.49 -12.37
CA LYS A 437 -16.15 -13.71 -13.56
C LYS A 437 -14.94 -13.43 -14.46
N LEU A 438 -13.78 -13.11 -13.88
CA LEU A 438 -12.54 -12.95 -14.64
C LEU A 438 -12.09 -14.29 -15.24
N ALA A 439 -12.04 -15.35 -14.44
CA ALA A 439 -11.58 -16.69 -14.84
C ALA A 439 -12.40 -17.29 -16.00
N LYS A 440 -13.72 -17.05 -16.03
CA LYS A 440 -14.62 -17.46 -17.12
C LYS A 440 -14.17 -16.97 -18.49
N SER A 441 -13.47 -15.84 -18.57
CA SER A 441 -12.92 -15.30 -19.83
C SER A 441 -11.98 -16.29 -20.51
N TRP A 442 -11.29 -17.14 -19.74
CA TRP A 442 -10.39 -18.18 -20.22
C TRP A 442 -10.90 -19.60 -19.93
N GLY A 443 -12.17 -19.77 -19.58
CA GLY A 443 -12.71 -21.07 -19.16
C GLY A 443 -12.00 -21.69 -17.94
N ALA A 444 -11.28 -20.88 -17.16
CA ALA A 444 -10.57 -21.32 -15.97
C ALA A 444 -11.53 -21.41 -14.77
N GLN A 445 -11.19 -22.28 -13.82
CA GLN A 445 -11.94 -22.46 -12.58
C GLN A 445 -11.17 -21.91 -11.39
N VAL A 446 -11.91 -21.32 -10.46
CA VAL A 446 -11.40 -20.96 -9.14
C VAL A 446 -11.37 -22.22 -8.29
N GLY A 447 -10.25 -22.44 -7.59
CA GLY A 447 -10.08 -23.53 -6.66
C GLY A 447 -9.59 -23.02 -5.31
N THR A 448 -8.98 -23.92 -4.55
CA THR A 448 -8.33 -23.61 -3.29
C THR A 448 -6.85 -23.96 -3.35
N ALA A 449 -6.07 -23.41 -2.43
CA ALA A 449 -4.69 -23.81 -2.17
C ALA A 449 -4.46 -23.88 -0.67
N GLU A 450 -3.50 -24.70 -0.24
CA GLU A 450 -3.06 -24.75 1.15
C GLU A 450 -1.76 -23.98 1.31
N ILE A 451 -1.74 -23.06 2.27
CA ILE A 451 -0.56 -22.27 2.63
C ILE A 451 -0.14 -22.53 4.08
N SER A 452 1.17 -22.56 4.34
CA SER A 452 1.71 -22.64 5.70
C SER A 452 1.76 -21.25 6.34
N THR A 453 1.34 -21.16 7.59
CA THR A 453 1.45 -19.96 8.44
C THR A 453 1.56 -20.37 9.92
N LEU A 454 1.31 -19.46 10.86
CA LEU A 454 1.40 -19.68 12.31
C LEU A 454 0.01 -19.66 12.96
N SER A 455 -0.16 -20.31 14.12
CA SER A 455 -1.43 -20.52 14.82
C SER A 455 -2.18 -19.26 15.29
N ARG A 456 -1.52 -18.09 15.31
CA ARG A 456 -2.07 -16.78 15.71
C ARG A 456 -2.84 -16.81 17.04
N CYS A 457 -2.48 -17.69 17.97
CA CYS A 457 -3.10 -17.83 19.28
C CYS A 457 -2.81 -16.66 20.23
N TYR A 458 -1.83 -15.82 19.91
CA TYR A 458 -1.40 -14.70 20.73
C TYR A 458 -1.63 -13.35 20.01
N ARG A 459 -1.60 -12.27 20.78
CA ARG A 459 -1.68 -10.89 20.28
C ARG A 459 -0.80 -9.97 21.11
N VAL A 460 -0.21 -8.98 20.45
CA VAL A 460 0.56 -7.92 21.10
C VAL A 460 -0.35 -6.74 21.44
N GLN A 461 -0.23 -6.24 22.67
CA GLN A 461 -1.01 -5.11 23.16
C GLN A 461 -0.10 -4.07 23.83
N LYS A 462 -0.35 -2.79 23.58
CA LYS A 462 0.31 -1.69 24.29
C LYS A 462 -0.21 -1.63 25.74
N VAL A 463 0.68 -1.46 26.69
CA VAL A 463 0.32 -1.24 28.09
C VAL A 463 -0.19 0.20 28.25
N GLN A 464 -1.30 0.38 28.96
CA GLN A 464 -1.86 1.71 29.21
C GLN A 464 -0.87 2.57 29.99
N ASN A 465 -0.72 3.84 29.58
CA ASN A 465 0.14 4.84 30.23
C ASN A 465 1.64 4.48 30.33
N ARG A 466 2.12 3.50 29.55
CA ARG A 466 3.54 3.14 29.46
C ARG A 466 3.96 2.95 28.01
N SER A 467 5.23 3.22 27.72
CA SER A 467 5.87 2.88 26.45
C SER A 467 6.34 1.42 26.47
N ALA A 468 5.45 0.51 26.85
CA ALA A 468 5.73 -0.91 26.98
C ALA A 468 4.64 -1.74 26.28
N TRP A 469 5.01 -2.95 25.88
CA TRP A 469 4.18 -3.88 25.13
C TRP A 469 4.12 -5.22 25.85
N ARG A 470 2.99 -5.91 25.75
CA ARG A 470 2.80 -7.25 26.33
C ARG A 470 2.19 -8.19 25.31
N VAL A 471 2.51 -9.48 25.44
CA VAL A 471 1.92 -10.54 24.62
C VAL A 471 0.85 -11.25 25.41
N LEU A 472 -0.36 -11.31 24.87
CA LEU A 472 -1.52 -11.94 25.49
C LEU A 472 -1.98 -13.15 24.68
N ASN A 473 -2.37 -14.22 25.36
CA ASN A 473 -3.10 -15.31 24.72
C ASN A 473 -4.51 -14.84 24.36
N ARG A 474 -4.95 -15.06 23.12
CA ARG A 474 -6.26 -14.61 22.62
C ARG A 474 -7.43 -15.31 23.30
N ARG A 475 -7.25 -16.58 23.70
CA ARG A 475 -8.31 -17.39 24.34
C ARG A 475 -8.47 -17.05 25.82
N THR A 476 -7.36 -16.95 26.56
CA THR A 476 -7.41 -16.74 28.02
C THR A 476 -7.30 -15.27 28.42
N GLY A 477 -6.83 -14.40 27.53
CA GLY A 477 -6.52 -13.00 27.84
C GLY A 477 -5.30 -12.80 28.74
N MET A 478 -4.63 -13.89 29.17
CA MET A 478 -3.50 -13.84 30.09
C MET A 478 -2.20 -13.49 29.37
N ALA A 479 -1.30 -12.79 30.07
CA ALA A 479 0.03 -12.47 29.58
C ALA A 479 0.89 -13.74 29.44
N ALA A 480 1.57 -13.87 28.31
CA ALA A 480 2.39 -15.03 27.95
C ALA A 480 3.89 -14.82 28.21
N GLY A 481 4.25 -13.80 29.01
CA GLY A 481 5.63 -13.41 29.28
C GLY A 481 5.71 -12.05 29.98
N GLY A 482 6.90 -11.45 29.95
CA GLY A 482 7.15 -10.11 30.48
C GLY A 482 6.67 -8.97 29.58
N GLU A 483 6.93 -7.73 30.02
CA GLU A 483 6.77 -6.53 29.20
C GLU A 483 7.99 -6.32 28.29
N PHE A 484 7.77 -5.70 27.14
CA PHE A 484 8.78 -5.42 26.12
C PHE A 484 8.82 -3.92 25.85
N ASP A 485 10.02 -3.36 25.70
CA ASP A 485 10.20 -1.92 25.43
C ASP A 485 9.78 -1.53 24.01
N THR A 486 9.86 -2.46 23.06
CA THR A 486 9.52 -2.23 21.65
C THR A 486 8.47 -3.20 21.14
N ILE A 487 7.71 -2.72 20.16
CA ILE A 487 6.66 -3.51 19.51
C ILE A 487 7.24 -4.70 18.75
N ASP A 488 8.40 -4.51 18.09
CA ASP A 488 9.09 -5.55 17.33
C ASP A 488 9.60 -6.67 18.24
N ALA A 489 10.10 -6.33 19.44
CA ALA A 489 10.51 -7.34 20.42
C ALA A 489 9.31 -8.16 20.91
N ALA A 490 8.18 -7.52 21.15
CA ALA A 490 6.95 -8.20 21.52
C ALA A 490 6.41 -9.08 20.38
N ASP A 491 6.43 -8.61 19.12
CA ASP A 491 5.96 -9.38 17.96
C ASP A 491 6.87 -10.60 17.69
N ASN A 492 8.20 -10.44 17.82
CA ASN A 492 9.14 -11.56 17.70
C ASN A 492 8.92 -12.62 18.79
N PHE A 493 8.71 -12.18 20.03
CA PHE A 493 8.36 -13.11 21.12
C PHE A 493 7.00 -13.77 20.86
N CYS A 494 6.00 -13.00 20.42
CA CYS A 494 4.69 -13.52 20.03
C CYS A 494 4.82 -14.64 19.00
N GLN A 495 5.58 -14.43 17.92
CA GLN A 495 5.81 -15.44 16.88
C GLN A 495 6.53 -16.69 17.39
N SER A 496 7.44 -16.54 18.37
CA SER A 496 8.15 -17.68 18.98
C SER A 496 7.24 -18.62 19.78
N LEU A 497 6.08 -18.13 20.22
CA LEU A 497 5.08 -18.93 20.94
C LEU A 497 4.11 -19.66 20.00
N GLU A 498 4.04 -19.24 18.75
CA GLU A 498 3.14 -19.82 17.76
C GLU A 498 3.76 -21.08 17.13
N PHE A 499 2.89 -21.98 16.68
CA PHE A 499 3.30 -23.18 15.95
C PHE A 499 2.77 -23.12 14.50
N PRO A 500 3.43 -23.82 13.55
CA PRO A 500 2.99 -23.87 12.16
C PRO A 500 1.59 -24.48 12.01
N VAL A 501 0.76 -23.88 11.17
CA VAL A 501 -0.57 -24.36 10.78
C VAL A 501 -0.78 -24.20 9.27
N LEU A 502 -1.63 -25.05 8.69
CA LEU A 502 -2.06 -24.93 7.30
C LEU A 502 -3.38 -24.19 7.23
N GLU A 503 -3.47 -23.23 6.30
CA GLU A 503 -4.71 -22.52 5.99
C GLU A 503 -5.12 -22.79 4.54
N ILE A 504 -6.41 -23.06 4.36
CA ILE A 504 -7.04 -23.18 3.04
C ILE A 504 -7.42 -21.78 2.57
N VAL A 505 -6.92 -21.39 1.41
CA VAL A 505 -7.15 -20.08 0.78
C VAL A 505 -7.79 -20.26 -0.60
N GLY A 506 -8.56 -19.28 -1.04
CA GLY A 506 -9.07 -19.26 -2.42
C GLY A 506 -7.92 -19.01 -3.39
N ALA A 507 -7.91 -19.68 -4.54
CA ALA A 507 -6.83 -19.58 -5.52
C ALA A 507 -7.34 -19.64 -6.96
N LEU A 508 -6.80 -18.77 -7.80
CA LEU A 508 -6.91 -18.86 -9.25
C LEU A 508 -5.53 -19.17 -9.84
N HIS A 509 -5.37 -20.41 -10.29
CA HIS A 509 -4.17 -20.86 -10.98
C HIS A 509 -4.19 -20.36 -12.43
N LEU A 510 -3.11 -19.70 -12.84
CA LEU A 510 -2.94 -19.25 -14.21
C LEU A 510 -2.34 -20.39 -15.03
N THR A 511 -3.02 -20.77 -16.11
CA THR A 511 -2.47 -21.71 -17.09
C THR A 511 -1.39 -21.03 -17.93
N HIS A 512 -0.56 -21.81 -18.62
CA HIS A 512 0.43 -21.25 -19.55
C HIS A 512 -0.24 -20.43 -20.66
N ALA A 513 -1.37 -20.89 -21.19
CA ALA A 513 -2.15 -20.17 -22.20
C ALA A 513 -2.70 -18.83 -21.68
N MET A 514 -3.24 -18.81 -20.46
CA MET A 514 -3.70 -17.56 -19.81
C MET A 514 -2.56 -16.57 -19.64
N ARG A 515 -1.39 -17.03 -19.15
CA ARG A 515 -0.21 -16.20 -18.98
C ARG A 515 0.24 -15.60 -20.32
N ALA A 516 0.35 -16.42 -21.37
CA ALA A 516 0.76 -15.97 -22.69
C ALA A 516 -0.21 -14.94 -23.29
N ASP A 517 -1.53 -15.17 -23.14
CA ASP A 517 -2.55 -14.23 -23.58
C ASP A 517 -2.46 -12.90 -22.84
N ILE A 518 -2.41 -12.91 -21.49
CA ILE A 518 -2.32 -11.70 -20.67
C ILE A 518 -1.10 -10.87 -21.06
N LEU A 519 0.06 -11.51 -21.28
CA LEU A 519 1.29 -10.83 -21.72
C LEU A 519 1.14 -10.17 -23.09
N THR A 520 0.51 -10.89 -24.03
CA THR A 520 0.41 -10.47 -25.43
C THR A 520 -0.64 -9.39 -25.62
N THR A 521 -1.82 -9.55 -25.04
CA THR A 521 -3.00 -8.73 -25.34
C THR A 521 -3.31 -7.69 -24.28
N GLY A 522 -2.81 -7.88 -23.04
CA GLY A 522 -3.15 -7.04 -21.89
C GLY A 522 -4.60 -7.19 -21.43
N LEU A 523 -5.00 -6.38 -20.45
CA LEU A 523 -6.38 -6.36 -19.92
C LEU A 523 -7.03 -4.98 -20.08
N PRO A 524 -8.37 -4.93 -20.25
CA PRO A 524 -9.06 -3.65 -20.34
C PRO A 524 -9.08 -2.94 -18.97
N CYS A 525 -8.91 -1.61 -18.96
CA CYS A 525 -8.97 -0.80 -17.74
C CYS A 525 -10.37 -0.82 -17.09
N LEU A 526 -11.43 -0.80 -17.91
CA LEU A 526 -12.84 -0.86 -17.51
C LEU A 526 -13.62 -1.86 -18.39
N GLY A 527 -14.89 -2.11 -18.10
CA GLY A 527 -15.73 -3.01 -18.92
C GLY A 527 -15.34 -4.48 -18.80
N ALA A 528 -15.89 -5.38 -19.63
CA ALA A 528 -15.63 -6.82 -19.53
C ALA A 528 -14.39 -7.26 -20.33
N ILE A 529 -13.72 -8.35 -19.90
CA ILE A 529 -12.60 -8.95 -20.64
C ILE A 529 -13.07 -9.64 -21.93
N GLY A 530 -14.30 -10.17 -21.93
CA GLY A 530 -14.85 -10.97 -23.03
C GLY A 530 -14.31 -12.40 -23.05
N LYS A 531 -14.81 -13.23 -23.97
CA LYS A 531 -14.28 -14.59 -24.17
C LYS A 531 -12.92 -14.52 -24.85
N ARG A 532 -11.95 -15.26 -24.32
CA ARG A 532 -10.60 -15.38 -24.85
C ARG A 532 -10.32 -16.80 -25.28
N ALA A 533 -9.58 -16.96 -26.38
CA ALA A 533 -9.19 -18.27 -26.87
C ALA A 533 -8.16 -18.89 -25.92
N VAL A 534 -8.47 -20.06 -25.39
CA VAL A 534 -7.48 -20.92 -24.74
C VAL A 534 -6.82 -21.73 -25.84
N ALA A 535 -5.50 -21.63 -26.02
CA ALA A 535 -4.80 -22.59 -26.85
C ALA A 535 -5.04 -23.99 -26.25
N VAL A 536 -5.78 -24.83 -26.96
CA VAL A 536 -6.04 -26.22 -26.56
C VAL A 536 -4.68 -26.90 -26.40
N PRO A 537 -4.36 -27.51 -25.23
CA PRO A 537 -3.12 -28.27 -25.12
C PRO A 537 -3.16 -29.43 -26.13
N PRO A 538 -2.07 -29.72 -26.85
CA PRO A 538 -2.05 -30.83 -27.79
C PRO A 538 -2.41 -32.11 -27.02
N ALA A 539 -3.38 -32.86 -27.56
CA ALA A 539 -3.79 -34.13 -27.00
C ALA A 539 -2.56 -35.01 -26.81
N LEU A 540 -2.35 -35.47 -25.57
CA LEU A 540 -1.37 -36.51 -25.27
C LEU A 540 -1.74 -37.73 -26.11
N THR A 541 -1.01 -37.95 -27.20
CA THR A 541 -1.05 -39.20 -27.95
C THR A 541 -0.56 -40.29 -27.00
N SER A 542 -1.50 -41.12 -26.56
CA SER A 542 -1.23 -42.34 -25.83
C SER A 542 -0.39 -43.27 -26.70
N HIS A 543 0.93 -43.27 -26.51
CA HIS A 543 1.75 -44.38 -26.95
C HIS A 543 1.42 -45.58 -26.06
N SER A 544 0.52 -46.43 -26.57
CA SER A 544 0.34 -47.79 -26.11
C SER A 544 1.69 -48.52 -26.24
N VAL A 545 2.35 -48.75 -25.11
CA VAL A 545 3.45 -49.71 -25.03
C VAL A 545 2.83 -51.09 -25.23
N GLN A 546 2.96 -51.64 -26.44
CA GLN A 546 2.77 -53.06 -26.66
C GLN A 546 3.94 -53.79 -26.01
N CYS A 547 3.68 -54.44 -24.86
CA CYS A 547 4.52 -55.53 -24.37
C CYS A 547 4.50 -56.65 -25.42
N VAL A 548 5.62 -56.86 -26.10
CA VAL A 548 5.88 -58.10 -26.85
C VAL A 548 6.64 -59.01 -25.91
N SER A 549 5.96 -60.06 -25.48
CA SER A 549 6.57 -61.23 -24.84
C SER A 549 7.25 -62.09 -25.90
N SER A 550 8.56 -62.25 -25.79
CA SER A 550 9.33 -63.38 -26.33
C SER A 550 10.68 -63.45 -25.64
#